data_AF-A0A7W5AIH5-F1
#
_entry.id   AF-A0A7W5AIH5-F1
#
_cell.length_a   1.000
_cell.length_b   1.000
_cell.length_c   1.000
_cell.angle_alpha   90.00
_cell.angle_beta   90.00
_cell.angle_gamma   90.00
#
_symmetry.space_group_name_H-M   'P 1'
#
loop_
_entity.id
_entity.type
_entity.pdbx_description
1 polymer ?
#
loop_
_entity_poly.entity_id
_entity_poly.type
_entity_poly.pdbx_seq_one_letter_code
_entity_poly.pdbx_strand_id
1 'polypeptide(L)'
;MNRRIVLLVLALLGVLYPIRRMLLMAAPRCLTGHWHGCYDTENGVVLMTLVGLPPALAVAWALARSRGWRRSLAEVGMVYGTVPMVWLTLMPGAGAGAVEGRVSLVPLRDLVTMGPLGIGGNLLIFAALGFFAPMRFAALATVPRILALGAGCSIVVEIMQYVLRLDRVSSVDDVLVNAAGAVLAGLASRRWWATTESRVEVCVS
;
A
#
# COMPACT_ATOMS: atom_id res chain seq x y z
N MET A 1 12.71 -17.66 28.90
CA MET A 1 12.38 -17.11 27.56
C MET A 1 11.66 -15.78 27.74
N ASN A 2 12.19 -14.67 27.20
CA ASN A 2 11.66 -13.32 27.48
C ASN A 2 10.23 -13.14 26.93
N ARG A 3 9.30 -12.60 27.73
CA ARG A 3 7.90 -12.34 27.33
C ARG A 3 7.79 -11.56 26.02
N ARG A 4 8.71 -10.61 25.79
CA ARG A 4 8.81 -9.84 24.53
C ARG A 4 9.17 -10.71 23.32
N ILE A 5 10.07 -11.68 23.49
CA ILE A 5 10.47 -12.61 22.42
C ILE A 5 9.29 -13.51 22.07
N VAL A 6 8.58 -14.02 23.07
CA VAL A 6 7.38 -14.86 22.85
C VAL A 6 6.31 -14.10 22.08
N LEU A 7 6.03 -12.84 22.46
CA LEU A 7 5.05 -12.00 21.75
C LEU A 7 5.46 -11.69 20.31
N LEU A 8 6.74 -11.39 20.07
CA LEU A 8 7.26 -11.15 18.71
C LEU A 8 7.17 -12.40 17.84
N VAL A 9 7.52 -13.57 18.39
CA VAL A 9 7.41 -14.85 17.67
C VAL A 9 5.95 -15.16 17.35
N LEU A 10 5.04 -14.98 18.30
CA LEU A 10 3.60 -15.20 18.06
C LEU A 10 3.04 -14.22 17.02
N ALA A 11 3.43 -12.95 17.05
CA ALA A 11 3.04 -11.98 16.04
C ALA A 11 3.58 -12.35 14.65
N LEU A 12 4.86 -12.74 14.56
CA LEU A 12 5.49 -13.17 13.32
C LEU A 12 4.80 -14.42 12.76
N LEU A 13 4.52 -15.42 13.61
CA LEU A 13 3.80 -16.62 13.21
C LEU A 13 2.37 -16.31 12.76
N GLY A 14 1.68 -15.40 13.46
CA GLY A 14 0.35 -14.92 13.08
C GLY A 14 0.30 -14.26 11.70
N VAL A 15 1.39 -13.63 11.27
CA VAL A 15 1.54 -13.04 9.93
C VAL A 15 2.01 -14.07 8.89
N LEU A 16 3.00 -14.90 9.22
CA LEU A 16 3.58 -15.87 8.28
C LEU A 16 2.63 -17.03 7.97
N TYR A 17 1.78 -17.44 8.91
CA TYR A 17 0.83 -18.52 8.73
C TYR A 17 -0.18 -18.27 7.59
N PRO A 18 -0.92 -17.14 7.54
CA PRO A 18 -1.83 -16.86 6.43
C PRO A 18 -1.07 -16.69 5.12
N ILE A 19 0.08 -15.99 5.12
CA ILE A 19 0.91 -15.83 3.91
C ILE A 19 1.32 -17.18 3.34
N ARG A 20 1.80 -18.10 4.18
CA ARG A 20 2.17 -19.46 3.76
C ARG A 20 0.98 -20.18 3.13
N ARG A 21 -0.21 -20.09 3.74
CA ARG A 21 -1.42 -20.71 3.21
C ARG A 21 -1.78 -20.15 1.83
N MET A 22 -1.71 -18.83 1.65
CA MET A 22 -1.98 -18.16 0.37
C MET A 22 -0.99 -18.62 -0.72
N LEU A 23 0.31 -18.69 -0.39
CA LEU A 23 1.36 -19.15 -1.29
C LEU A 23 1.15 -20.60 -1.74
N LEU A 24 0.75 -21.48 -0.83
CA LEU A 24 0.48 -22.88 -1.14
C LEU A 24 -0.72 -23.06 -2.10
N MET A 25 -1.67 -22.13 -2.12
CA MET A 25 -2.79 -22.15 -3.07
C MET A 25 -2.46 -21.54 -4.44
N ALA A 26 -1.61 -20.51 -4.47
CA ALA A 26 -1.29 -19.77 -5.69
C ALA A 26 -0.12 -20.38 -6.47
N ALA A 27 0.97 -20.75 -5.80
CA ALA A 27 2.21 -21.15 -6.47
C ALA A 27 2.07 -22.34 -7.42
N PRO A 28 1.36 -23.45 -7.06
CA PRO A 28 1.19 -24.57 -7.99
C PRO A 28 0.40 -24.19 -9.25
N ARG A 29 -0.58 -23.28 -9.14
CA ARG A 29 -1.37 -22.81 -10.30
C ARG A 29 -0.53 -21.96 -11.23
N CYS A 30 0.29 -21.06 -10.67
CA CYS A 30 1.19 -20.22 -11.46
C CYS A 30 2.27 -21.04 -12.17
N LEU A 31 2.86 -22.02 -11.48
CA LEU A 31 3.90 -22.88 -12.05
C LEU A 31 3.38 -23.81 -13.16
N THR A 32 2.07 -24.11 -13.17
CA THR A 32 1.42 -24.93 -14.20
C THR A 32 0.87 -24.11 -15.37
N GLY A 33 1.18 -22.81 -15.44
CA GLY A 33 0.78 -21.95 -16.55
C GLY A 33 -0.62 -21.34 -16.45
N HIS A 34 -1.32 -21.52 -15.33
CA HIS A 34 -2.64 -20.92 -15.10
C HIS A 34 -2.50 -19.47 -14.62
N TRP A 35 -2.06 -18.58 -15.52
CA TRP A 35 -1.72 -17.20 -15.19
C TRP A 35 -2.89 -16.31 -14.75
N HIS A 36 -4.11 -16.63 -15.17
CA HIS A 36 -5.30 -15.90 -14.71
C HIS A 36 -5.35 -15.87 -13.18
N GLY A 37 -5.34 -17.04 -12.53
CA GLY A 37 -5.34 -17.18 -11.07
C GLY A 37 -4.18 -16.53 -10.31
N CYS A 38 -3.13 -16.12 -11.01
CA CYS A 38 -1.96 -15.46 -10.43
C CYS A 38 -2.11 -13.94 -10.34
N TYR A 39 -2.94 -13.36 -11.20
CA TYR A 39 -3.08 -11.91 -11.35
C TYR A 39 -4.49 -11.41 -10.99
N ASP A 40 -5.47 -12.31 -10.91
CA ASP A 40 -6.87 -11.98 -10.61
C ASP A 40 -7.35 -12.52 -9.25
N THR A 41 -6.47 -13.12 -8.44
CA THR A 41 -6.80 -13.56 -7.07
C THR A 41 -5.94 -12.88 -6.01
N GLU A 42 -6.52 -12.71 -4.82
CA GLU A 42 -5.80 -12.17 -3.64
C GLU A 42 -4.51 -12.95 -3.36
N ASN A 43 -4.58 -14.28 -3.39
CA ASN A 43 -3.43 -15.15 -3.17
C ASN A 43 -2.35 -15.00 -4.26
N GLY A 44 -2.79 -14.86 -5.51
CA GLY A 44 -1.92 -14.65 -6.66
C GLY A 44 -1.18 -13.33 -6.57
N VAL A 45 -1.88 -12.23 -6.27
CA VAL A 45 -1.27 -10.91 -6.10
C VAL A 45 -0.29 -10.89 -4.92
N VAL A 46 -0.60 -11.54 -3.79
CA VAL A 46 0.35 -11.68 -2.67
C VAL A 46 1.60 -12.44 -3.10
N LEU A 47 1.44 -13.54 -3.83
CA LEU A 47 2.56 -14.29 -4.41
C LEU A 47 3.40 -13.41 -5.35
N MET A 48 2.77 -12.72 -6.30
CA MET A 48 3.45 -11.87 -7.28
C MET A 48 4.14 -10.69 -6.65
N THR A 49 3.55 -10.13 -5.59
CA THR A 49 4.22 -9.15 -4.75
C THR A 49 5.51 -9.74 -4.23
N LEU A 50 5.47 -10.86 -3.51
CA LEU A 50 6.67 -11.47 -2.91
C LEU A 50 7.72 -11.86 -3.96
N VAL A 51 7.31 -12.38 -5.12
CA VAL A 51 8.21 -12.69 -6.25
C VAL A 51 8.83 -11.42 -6.85
N GLY A 52 8.12 -10.31 -6.84
CA GLY A 52 8.61 -9.01 -7.29
C GLY A 52 9.58 -8.31 -6.32
N LEU A 53 9.77 -8.82 -5.10
CA LEU A 53 10.62 -8.16 -4.10
C LEU A 53 12.11 -8.18 -4.50
N PRO A 54 12.70 -9.33 -4.90
CA PRO A 54 14.08 -9.36 -5.35
C PRO A 54 14.39 -8.39 -6.51
N PRO A 55 13.62 -8.34 -7.62
CA PRO A 55 13.90 -7.38 -8.68
C PRO A 55 13.70 -5.93 -8.24
N ALA A 56 12.71 -5.62 -7.39
CA ALA A 56 12.54 -4.29 -6.82
C ALA A 56 13.78 -3.85 -6.01
N LEU A 57 14.32 -4.75 -5.17
CA LEU A 57 15.54 -4.50 -4.41
C LEU A 57 16.76 -4.34 -5.32
N ALA A 58 16.87 -5.14 -6.39
CA ALA A 58 17.94 -5.02 -7.37
C ALA A 58 17.90 -3.67 -8.11
N VAL A 59 16.70 -3.21 -8.50
CA VAL A 59 16.49 -1.88 -9.11
C VAL A 59 16.84 -0.77 -8.11
N ALA A 60 16.38 -0.87 -6.86
CA ALA A 60 16.71 0.10 -5.82
C ALA A 60 18.22 0.19 -5.59
N TRP A 61 18.91 -0.95 -5.59
CA TRP A 61 20.36 -1.02 -5.45
C TRP A 61 21.08 -0.42 -6.66
N ALA A 62 20.68 -0.77 -7.89
CA ALA A 62 21.27 -0.23 -9.11
C ALA A 62 21.12 1.31 -9.20
N LEU A 63 19.93 1.82 -8.86
CA LEU A 63 19.68 3.25 -8.77
C LEU A 63 20.49 3.89 -7.63
N ALA A 64 20.64 3.21 -6.50
CA ALA A 64 21.41 3.72 -5.36
C ALA A 64 22.87 3.96 -5.71
N ARG A 65 23.46 3.14 -6.60
CA ARG A 65 24.85 3.31 -7.08
C ARG A 65 25.06 4.59 -7.90
N SER A 66 24.02 5.12 -8.53
CA SER A 66 24.12 6.28 -9.43
C SER A 66 23.47 7.55 -8.88
N ARG A 67 22.39 7.44 -8.10
CA ARG A 67 21.55 8.57 -7.65
C ARG A 67 21.48 8.74 -6.14
N GLY A 68 22.20 7.91 -5.38
CA GLY A 68 22.16 7.86 -3.93
C GLY A 68 21.05 6.97 -3.37
N TRP A 69 21.35 6.30 -2.26
CA TRP A 69 20.47 5.28 -1.68
C TRP A 69 19.13 5.83 -1.18
N ARG A 70 19.10 7.05 -0.61
CA ARG A 70 17.88 7.64 -0.05
C ARG A 70 16.81 7.88 -1.12
N ARG A 71 17.21 8.49 -2.23
CA ARG A 71 16.32 8.78 -3.36
C ARG A 71 15.80 7.49 -3.99
N SER A 72 16.68 6.53 -4.17
CA SER A 72 16.35 5.24 -4.78
C SER A 72 15.40 4.43 -3.90
N LEU A 73 15.64 4.40 -2.59
CA LEU A 73 14.76 3.75 -1.62
C LEU A 73 13.39 4.42 -1.59
N ALA A 74 13.33 5.77 -1.63
CA ALA A 74 12.06 6.48 -1.63
C ALA A 74 11.26 6.26 -2.94
N GLU A 75 11.91 6.30 -4.10
CA GLU A 75 11.23 6.06 -5.38
C GLU A 75 10.72 4.63 -5.50
N VAL A 76 11.58 3.63 -5.26
CA VAL A 76 11.19 2.22 -5.38
C VAL A 76 10.22 1.81 -4.26
N GLY A 77 10.49 2.20 -3.03
CA GLY A 77 9.64 1.88 -1.87
C GLY A 77 8.24 2.45 -2.01
N MET A 78 8.10 3.66 -2.56
CA MET A 78 6.79 4.28 -2.83
C MET A 78 5.99 3.47 -3.85
N VAL A 79 6.60 3.13 -4.98
CA VAL A 79 5.92 2.39 -6.07
C VAL A 79 5.61 0.98 -5.61
N TYR A 80 6.64 0.24 -5.22
CA TYR A 80 6.53 -1.18 -4.91
C TYR A 80 5.76 -1.44 -3.61
N GLY A 81 5.76 -0.51 -2.66
CA GLY A 81 4.95 -0.61 -1.45
C GLY A 81 3.48 -0.23 -1.63
N THR A 82 3.13 0.56 -2.66
CA THR A 82 1.75 1.07 -2.87
C THR A 82 1.02 0.30 -3.96
N VAL A 83 1.67 0.03 -5.09
CA VAL A 83 1.03 -0.59 -6.27
C VAL A 83 0.37 -1.94 -5.94
N PRO A 84 1.00 -2.87 -5.21
CA PRO A 84 0.35 -4.12 -4.84
C PRO A 84 -0.90 -3.93 -3.97
N MET A 85 -0.92 -2.95 -3.08
CA MET A 85 -2.07 -2.68 -2.22
C MET A 85 -3.22 -2.07 -3.02
N VAL A 86 -2.91 -1.16 -3.94
CA VAL A 86 -3.89 -0.60 -4.87
C VAL A 86 -4.43 -1.68 -5.81
N TRP A 87 -3.59 -2.61 -6.25
CA TRP A 87 -4.05 -3.76 -7.03
C TRP A 87 -5.03 -4.62 -6.21
N LEU A 88 -4.65 -5.01 -4.99
CA LEU A 88 -5.51 -5.82 -4.12
C LEU A 88 -6.89 -5.17 -3.91
N THR A 89 -6.96 -3.86 -3.68
CA THR A 89 -8.23 -3.17 -3.43
C THR A 89 -9.08 -2.95 -4.70
N LEU A 90 -8.45 -2.88 -5.88
CA LEU A 90 -9.14 -2.76 -7.17
C LEU A 90 -9.48 -4.11 -7.81
N MET A 91 -9.24 -5.22 -7.13
CA MET A 91 -9.68 -6.51 -7.65
C MET A 91 -11.20 -6.66 -7.55
N PRO A 92 -11.84 -7.24 -8.58
CA PRO A 92 -13.28 -7.50 -8.57
C PRO A 92 -13.64 -8.54 -7.50
N GLY A 93 -14.71 -8.26 -6.75
CA GLY A 93 -15.38 -9.26 -5.92
C GLY A 93 -16.15 -10.29 -6.75
N ALA A 94 -16.63 -11.34 -6.09
CA ALA A 94 -17.34 -12.45 -6.75
C ALA A 94 -18.62 -12.02 -7.50
N GLY A 95 -19.24 -10.90 -7.11
CA GLY A 95 -20.40 -10.32 -7.77
C GLY A 95 -20.10 -9.12 -8.69
N ALA A 96 -18.83 -8.86 -9.03
CA ALA A 96 -18.47 -7.68 -9.81
C ALA A 96 -19.18 -7.64 -11.17
N GLY A 97 -19.70 -6.47 -11.55
CA GLY A 97 -20.52 -6.29 -12.75
C GLY A 97 -21.96 -6.85 -12.67
N ALA A 98 -22.23 -7.80 -11.79
CA ALA A 98 -23.57 -8.35 -11.55
C ALA A 98 -24.37 -7.51 -10.54
N VAL A 99 -23.70 -6.95 -9.52
CA VAL A 99 -24.33 -6.12 -8.48
C VAL A 99 -24.16 -4.63 -8.80
N GLU A 100 -25.14 -3.80 -8.48
CA GLU A 100 -25.01 -2.35 -8.60
C GLU A 100 -23.94 -1.81 -7.64
N GLY A 101 -23.28 -0.71 -8.01
CA GLY A 101 -22.29 -0.05 -7.15
C GLY A 101 -22.95 0.46 -5.87
N ARG A 102 -22.46 0.03 -4.71
CA ARG A 102 -22.97 0.45 -3.39
C ARG A 102 -22.14 1.63 -2.88
N VAL A 103 -22.78 2.62 -2.25
CA VAL A 103 -22.10 3.78 -1.67
C VAL A 103 -22.55 3.98 -0.22
N SER A 104 -21.60 4.22 0.67
CA SER A 104 -21.81 4.58 2.08
C SER A 104 -21.19 5.96 2.34
N LEU A 105 -22.04 6.98 2.34
CA LEU A 105 -21.62 8.38 2.60
C LEU A 105 -21.75 8.77 4.07
N VAL A 106 -22.31 7.90 4.91
CA VAL A 106 -22.50 8.17 6.34
C VAL A 106 -21.20 7.80 7.05
N PRO A 107 -20.44 8.78 7.56
CA PRO A 107 -19.19 8.50 8.27
C PRO A 107 -19.45 7.65 9.51
N LEU A 108 -18.48 6.80 9.85
CA LEU A 108 -18.44 5.86 10.97
C LEU A 108 -19.35 4.64 10.83
N ARG A 109 -20.21 4.56 9.81
CA ARG A 109 -21.15 3.45 9.64
C ARG A 109 -20.42 2.17 9.25
N ASP A 110 -19.53 2.26 8.28
CA ASP A 110 -18.81 1.10 7.76
C ASP A 110 -17.67 0.76 8.71
N LEU A 111 -17.04 1.77 9.32
CA LEU A 111 -15.96 1.61 10.29
C LEU A 111 -16.37 0.75 11.51
N VAL A 112 -17.60 0.90 12.01
CA VAL A 112 -18.10 0.10 13.15
C VAL A 112 -18.29 -1.37 12.79
N THR A 113 -18.59 -1.66 11.53
CA THR A 113 -18.68 -3.03 11.02
C THR A 113 -17.34 -3.56 10.47
N MET A 114 -16.34 -2.68 10.35
CA MET A 114 -15.04 -3.01 9.78
C MET A 114 -14.25 -3.84 10.78
N GLY A 115 -14.10 -5.14 10.48
CA GLY A 115 -13.27 -6.02 11.30
C GLY A 115 -11.80 -5.53 11.35
N PRO A 116 -11.00 -5.98 12.34
CA PRO A 116 -9.62 -5.53 12.51
C PRO A 116 -8.73 -5.70 11.28
N LEU A 117 -8.97 -6.75 10.48
CA LEU A 117 -8.27 -6.98 9.21
C LEU A 117 -8.62 -5.94 8.13
N GLY A 118 -9.88 -5.48 8.07
CA GLY A 118 -10.30 -4.43 7.16
C GLY A 118 -9.65 -3.10 7.51
N ILE A 119 -9.67 -2.73 8.80
CA ILE A 119 -9.00 -1.52 9.29
C ILE A 119 -7.50 -1.59 8.99
N GLY A 120 -6.86 -2.72 9.32
CA GLY A 120 -5.44 -2.93 9.04
C GLY A 120 -5.10 -2.89 7.55
N GLY A 121 -5.93 -3.49 6.70
CA GLY A 121 -5.76 -3.46 5.25
C GLY A 121 -5.81 -2.05 4.68
N ASN A 122 -6.85 -1.29 5.03
CA ASN A 122 -7.03 0.09 4.60
C ASN A 122 -5.88 1.01 5.08
N LEU A 123 -5.47 0.90 6.35
CA LEU A 123 -4.32 1.65 6.86
C LEU A 123 -3.04 1.42 6.04
N LEU A 124 -2.88 0.23 5.44
CA LEU A 124 -1.70 -0.13 4.67
C LEU A 124 -1.73 0.36 3.21
N ILE A 125 -2.91 0.65 2.64
CA ILE A 125 -3.07 0.97 1.20
C ILE A 125 -2.13 2.09 0.76
N PHE A 126 -2.15 3.23 1.47
CA PHE A 126 -1.28 4.38 1.18
C PHE A 126 -0.19 4.60 2.22
N ALA A 127 0.09 3.63 3.10
CA ALA A 127 1.16 3.74 4.08
C ALA A 127 2.52 3.94 3.40
N ALA A 128 2.85 3.13 2.39
CA ALA A 128 4.11 3.27 1.66
C ALA A 128 4.21 4.63 0.94
N LEU A 129 3.13 5.07 0.30
CA LEU A 129 3.04 6.39 -0.32
C LEU A 129 3.32 7.50 0.71
N GLY A 130 2.64 7.47 1.86
CA GLY A 130 2.83 8.43 2.95
C GLY A 130 4.23 8.40 3.57
N PHE A 131 4.84 7.21 3.68
CA PHE A 131 6.18 7.05 4.24
C PHE A 131 7.26 7.64 3.31
N PHE A 132 7.22 7.30 2.02
CA PHE A 132 8.30 7.60 1.08
C PHE A 132 8.11 8.92 0.31
N ALA A 133 6.88 9.38 0.07
CA ALA A 133 6.62 10.63 -0.64
C ALA A 133 7.31 11.87 -0.02
N PRO A 134 7.24 12.12 1.30
CA PRO A 134 7.91 13.27 1.90
C PRO A 134 9.43 13.11 1.96
N MET A 135 9.98 11.88 1.85
CA MET A 135 11.43 11.68 1.68
C MET A 135 11.90 12.08 0.28
N ARG A 136 11.04 11.95 -0.73
CA ARG A 136 11.38 12.22 -2.14
C ARG A 136 11.05 13.63 -2.58
N PHE A 137 9.97 14.21 -2.07
CA PHE A 137 9.44 15.49 -2.49
C PHE A 137 9.29 16.42 -1.28
N ALA A 138 10.16 17.44 -1.19
CA ALA A 138 10.07 18.46 -0.14
C ALA A 138 8.70 19.17 -0.13
N ALA A 139 8.08 19.29 -1.31
CA ALA A 139 6.71 19.79 -1.45
C ALA A 139 5.68 18.96 -0.67
N LEU A 140 5.92 17.69 -0.39
CA LEU A 140 5.00 16.82 0.37
C LEU A 140 5.43 16.63 1.83
N ALA A 141 6.54 17.25 2.27
CA ALA A 141 7.11 17.10 3.61
C ALA A 141 6.34 17.89 4.70
N THR A 142 5.01 17.83 4.71
CA THR A 142 4.15 18.37 5.76
C THR A 142 2.95 17.45 5.98
N VAL A 143 2.48 17.33 7.22
CA VAL A 143 1.34 16.46 7.56
C VAL A 143 0.08 16.77 6.75
N PRO A 144 -0.35 18.04 6.58
CA PRO A 144 -1.55 18.34 5.80
C PRO A 144 -1.44 17.93 4.33
N ARG A 145 -0.24 18.02 3.74
CA ARG A 145 -0.02 17.64 2.34
C ARG A 145 0.02 16.11 2.17
N ILE A 146 0.56 15.39 3.14
CA ILE A 146 0.48 13.91 3.17
C ILE A 146 -0.98 13.47 3.32
N LEU A 147 -1.73 14.12 4.21
CA LEU A 147 -3.16 13.86 4.39
C LEU A 147 -3.93 14.11 3.08
N ALA A 148 -3.71 15.26 2.43
CA ALA A 148 -4.36 15.59 1.16
C ALA A 148 -4.00 14.61 0.04
N LEU A 149 -2.73 14.17 -0.03
CA LEU A 149 -2.30 13.15 -0.98
C LEU A 149 -3.02 11.81 -0.73
N GLY A 150 -3.01 11.33 0.52
CA GLY A 150 -3.66 10.06 0.89
C GLY A 150 -5.17 10.08 0.64
N ALA A 151 -5.84 11.17 1.04
CA ALA A 151 -7.27 11.36 0.81
C ALA A 151 -7.60 11.45 -0.70
N GLY A 152 -6.83 12.23 -1.46
CA GLY A 152 -7.03 12.36 -2.91
C GLY A 152 -6.86 11.04 -3.65
N CYS A 153 -5.79 10.30 -3.35
CA CYS A 153 -5.58 8.97 -3.92
C CYS A 153 -6.69 7.99 -3.51
N SER A 154 -7.17 8.05 -2.26
CA SER A 154 -8.27 7.18 -1.83
C SER A 154 -9.56 7.50 -2.53
N ILE A 155 -9.92 8.78 -2.70
CA ILE A 155 -11.12 9.18 -3.44
C ILE A 155 -11.07 8.63 -4.87
N VAL A 156 -9.90 8.66 -5.52
CA VAL A 156 -9.75 8.06 -6.85
C VAL A 156 -10.01 6.55 -6.82
N VAL A 157 -9.47 5.82 -5.84
CA VAL A 157 -9.73 4.38 -5.69
C VAL A 157 -11.21 4.09 -5.47
N GLU A 158 -11.86 4.84 -4.59
CA GLU A 158 -13.30 4.75 -4.30
C GLU A 158 -14.14 4.97 -5.56
N ILE A 159 -13.83 6.02 -6.33
CA ILE A 159 -14.48 6.31 -7.61
C ILE A 159 -14.28 5.14 -8.58
N MET A 160 -13.05 4.61 -8.68
CA MET A 160 -12.78 3.46 -9.55
C MET A 160 -13.58 2.23 -9.12
N GLN A 161 -13.64 1.91 -7.83
CA GLN A 161 -14.43 0.78 -7.32
C GLN A 161 -15.92 0.93 -7.62
N TYR A 162 -16.45 2.14 -7.49
CA TYR A 162 -17.83 2.46 -7.82
C TYR A 162 -18.11 2.32 -9.32
N VAL A 163 -17.33 2.99 -10.18
CA VAL A 163 -17.54 3.01 -11.63
C VAL A 163 -17.32 1.63 -12.25
N LEU A 164 -16.31 0.89 -11.78
CA LEU A 164 -16.02 -0.46 -12.26
C LEU A 164 -16.92 -1.54 -11.64
N ARG A 165 -17.84 -1.15 -10.73
CA ARG A 165 -18.78 -2.05 -10.06
C ARG A 165 -18.09 -3.29 -9.49
N LEU A 166 -17.02 -3.09 -8.74
CA LEU A 166 -16.16 -4.18 -8.23
C LEU A 166 -16.79 -5.00 -7.09
N ASP A 167 -18.10 -4.88 -6.86
CA ASP A 167 -18.81 -5.46 -5.71
C ASP A 167 -18.21 -5.04 -4.35
N ARG A 168 -17.64 -3.83 -4.32
CA ARG A 168 -17.18 -3.14 -3.13
C ARG A 168 -18.16 -2.02 -2.76
N VAL A 169 -18.24 -1.71 -1.48
CA VAL A 169 -18.98 -0.54 -0.99
C VAL A 169 -18.02 0.64 -1.07
N SER A 170 -18.35 1.67 -1.82
CA SER A 170 -17.55 2.88 -1.83
C SER A 170 -17.87 3.71 -0.58
N SER A 171 -16.88 3.97 0.27
CA SER A 171 -17.10 4.48 1.62
C SER A 171 -16.23 5.68 1.97
N VAL A 172 -16.84 6.64 2.68
CA VAL A 172 -16.10 7.74 3.31
C VAL A 172 -15.14 7.20 4.38
N ASP A 173 -15.51 6.10 5.06
CA ASP A 173 -14.67 5.51 6.11
C ASP A 173 -13.36 4.94 5.55
N ASP A 174 -13.40 4.33 4.36
CA ASP A 174 -12.21 3.83 3.67
C ASP A 174 -11.26 4.99 3.32
N VAL A 175 -11.79 6.12 2.83
CA VAL A 175 -11.00 7.36 2.60
C VAL A 175 -10.31 7.83 3.86
N LEU A 176 -11.04 7.88 4.98
CA LEU A 176 -10.50 8.35 6.26
C LEU A 176 -9.40 7.43 6.77
N VAL A 177 -9.64 6.12 6.75
CA VAL A 177 -8.67 5.11 7.23
C VAL A 177 -7.42 5.09 6.34
N ASN A 178 -7.59 5.12 5.01
CA ASN A 178 -6.48 5.16 4.06
C ASN A 178 -5.62 6.43 4.23
N ALA A 179 -6.26 7.59 4.40
CA ALA A 179 -5.57 8.86 4.62
C ALA A 179 -4.85 8.90 5.99
N ALA A 180 -5.47 8.34 7.03
CA ALA A 180 -4.83 8.19 8.34
C ALA A 180 -3.59 7.29 8.27
N GLY A 181 -3.67 6.17 7.54
CA GLY A 181 -2.55 5.27 7.27
C GLY A 181 -1.37 5.98 6.62
N ALA A 182 -1.63 6.80 5.59
CA ALA A 182 -0.61 7.63 4.94
C ALA A 182 0.06 8.61 5.92
N VAL A 183 -0.73 9.29 6.76
CA VAL A 183 -0.19 10.24 7.76
C VAL A 183 0.65 9.53 8.81
N LEU A 184 0.18 8.42 9.38
CA LEU A 184 0.91 7.65 10.39
C LEU A 184 2.26 7.18 9.84
N ALA A 185 2.28 6.65 8.62
CA ALA A 185 3.49 6.21 7.98
C ALA A 185 4.42 7.40 7.63
N GLY A 186 3.88 8.53 7.20
CA GLY A 186 4.64 9.76 6.97
C GLY A 186 5.28 10.31 8.24
N LEU A 187 4.58 10.24 9.38
CA LEU A 187 5.14 10.61 10.68
C LEU A 187 6.27 9.67 11.11
N ALA A 188 6.13 8.37 10.84
CA ALA A 188 7.20 7.40 11.07
C ALA A 188 8.46 7.70 10.23
N SER A 189 8.29 8.35 9.07
CA SER A 189 9.41 8.76 8.22
C SER A 189 9.95 10.17 8.45
N ARG A 190 9.41 10.90 9.43
CA ARG A 190 9.66 12.35 9.61
C ARG A 190 11.12 12.77 9.65
N ARG A 191 11.98 11.96 10.27
CA ARG A 191 13.44 12.22 10.36
C ARG A 191 14.18 12.17 9.01
N TRP A 192 13.55 11.65 7.96
CA TRP A 192 14.15 11.50 6.64
C TRP A 192 13.44 12.35 5.56
N TRP A 193 12.53 13.24 5.96
CA TRP A 193 11.85 14.13 5.02
C TRP A 193 12.85 15.02 4.29
N ALA A 194 12.59 15.25 3.00
CA ALA A 194 13.41 16.13 2.18
C ALA A 194 13.29 17.57 2.68
N THR A 195 14.44 18.22 2.92
CA THR A 195 14.53 19.65 3.20
C THR A 195 14.55 20.43 1.88
N THR A 196 14.12 21.69 1.92
CA THR A 196 14.10 22.58 0.73
C THR A 196 15.49 23.18 0.42
N GLU A 197 16.57 22.63 0.99
CA GLU A 197 17.93 23.13 0.73
C GLU A 197 18.51 22.57 -0.57
N SER A 198 19.12 23.47 -1.36
CA SER A 198 19.78 23.31 -2.67
C SER A 198 18.89 23.33 -3.95
N ARG A 199 18.36 24.51 -4.27
CA ARG A 199 18.20 24.96 -5.67
C ARG A 199 18.86 26.34 -5.92
N VAL A 200 19.94 26.65 -5.19
CA VAL A 200 20.65 27.93 -5.30
C VAL A 200 22.09 27.77 -5.85
N GLU A 201 22.72 26.61 -5.74
CA GLU A 201 24.12 26.43 -6.18
C GLU A 201 24.34 26.31 -7.71
N VAL A 202 23.29 26.29 -8.54
CA VAL A 202 23.45 26.15 -10.00
C VAL A 202 23.38 27.50 -10.75
N CYS A 203 23.22 28.63 -10.05
CA CYS A 203 23.22 29.96 -10.70
C CYS A 203 24.44 30.83 -10.36
N VAL A 204 25.45 30.32 -9.67
CA VAL A 204 26.69 31.07 -9.39
C VAL A 204 27.91 30.20 -9.66
N SER A 205 28.20 29.95 -10.94
CA SER A 205 29.53 29.59 -11.45
C SER A 205 29.56 29.76 -12.96
#